data_AF-A0AAN9PPX7-F1
#
_entry.id   AF-A0AAN9PPX7-F1
#
_cell.length_a   1.000
_cell.length_b   1.000
_cell.length_c   1.000
_cell.angle_alpha   90.00
_cell.angle_beta   90.00
_cell.angle_gamma   90.00
#
_symmetry.space_group_name_H-M   'P 1'
#
loop_
_entity.id
_entity.type
_entity.pdbx_description
1 polymer ?
#
loop_
_entity_poly.entity_id
_entity_poly.type
_entity_poly.pdbx_seq_one_letter_code
_entity_poly.pdbx_strand_id
1 'polypeptide(L)'
;MPRWQTVKHGIIYKLSQTMIQTQIRSQIASHSLISVLGMAAIYSLYIINKSGGLIYYKDYGSAGRMDTNDSLRVASLWHSMHAISQQLSPVSGCSGIELLQADTFDLHCFQSLTGTKFFVVCEPGAQHMENLLKFVYELYTDYVLKNPFYEMEMPIRCELFDINLTQAVQKDRVAFLGR
;
A
#
# COMPACT_ATOMS: atom_id res chain seq x y z
N MET A 1 -65.49 6.74 -15.73
CA MET A 1 -64.71 6.46 -14.50
C MET A 1 -63.46 5.65 -14.86
N PRO A 2 -62.26 6.25 -14.85
CA PRO A 2 -61.01 5.51 -14.64
C PRO A 2 -60.02 6.35 -13.80
N ARG A 3 -60.06 6.23 -12.46
CA ARG A 3 -59.12 6.98 -11.58
C ARG A 3 -58.28 6.10 -10.65
N TRP A 4 -58.43 4.77 -10.73
CA TRP A 4 -57.80 3.83 -9.79
C TRP A 4 -56.60 3.06 -10.35
N GLN A 5 -56.40 3.00 -11.68
CA GLN A 5 -55.27 2.25 -12.28
C GLN A 5 -53.95 3.03 -12.27
N THR A 6 -54.00 4.36 -12.36
CA THR A 6 -52.79 5.22 -12.40
C THR A 6 -52.12 5.36 -11.03
N VAL A 7 -52.92 5.35 -9.94
CA VAL A 7 -52.41 5.46 -8.57
C VAL A 7 -51.61 4.23 -8.16
N LYS A 8 -52.05 3.03 -8.56
CA LYS A 8 -51.33 1.77 -8.28
C LYS A 8 -49.96 1.73 -8.95
N HIS A 9 -49.86 2.19 -10.20
CA HIS A 9 -48.58 2.24 -10.91
C HIS A 9 -47.60 3.20 -10.24
N GLY A 10 -48.02 4.44 -9.91
CA GLY A 10 -47.14 5.42 -9.26
C GLY A 10 -46.61 4.99 -7.89
N ILE A 11 -47.42 4.25 -7.11
CA ILE A 11 -47.00 3.71 -5.81
C ILE A 11 -45.98 2.57 -5.99
N ILE A 12 -46.19 1.68 -6.97
CA ILE A 12 -45.25 0.58 -7.27
C ILE A 12 -43.90 1.13 -7.75
N TYR A 13 -43.90 2.15 -8.61
CA TYR A 13 -42.65 2.79 -9.06
C TYR A 13 -41.91 3.50 -7.92
N LYS A 14 -42.62 4.21 -7.03
CA LYS A 14 -42.00 4.83 -5.85
C LYS A 14 -41.44 3.79 -4.89
N LEU A 15 -42.18 2.73 -4.57
CA LEU A 15 -41.70 1.66 -3.69
C LEU A 15 -40.50 0.92 -4.27
N SER A 16 -40.46 0.70 -5.60
CA SER A 16 -39.33 0.11 -6.30
C SER A 16 -38.08 1.01 -6.25
N GLN A 17 -38.23 2.31 -6.50
CA GLN A 17 -37.13 3.29 -6.40
C GLN A 17 -36.58 3.35 -4.97
N THR A 18 -37.43 3.37 -3.94
CA THR A 18 -36.96 3.38 -2.54
C THR A 18 -36.28 2.08 -2.14
N MET A 19 -36.77 0.92 -2.62
CA MET A 19 -36.09 -0.37 -2.41
C MET A 19 -34.73 -0.41 -3.10
N ILE A 20 -34.62 0.06 -4.36
CA ILE A 20 -33.34 0.14 -5.08
C ILE A 20 -32.37 1.08 -4.36
N GLN A 21 -32.83 2.25 -3.91
CA GLN A 21 -32.00 3.19 -3.15
C GLN A 21 -31.53 2.59 -1.82
N THR A 22 -32.38 1.78 -1.16
CA THR A 22 -32.04 1.11 0.10
C THR A 22 -31.08 -0.06 -0.12
N GLN A 23 -31.22 -0.81 -1.22
CA GLN A 23 -30.30 -1.87 -1.63
C GLN A 23 -28.93 -1.32 -2.02
N ILE A 24 -28.88 -0.19 -2.75
CA ILE A 24 -27.64 0.51 -3.09
C ILE A 24 -27.00 1.08 -1.83
N ARG A 25 -27.78 1.70 -0.93
CA ARG A 25 -27.25 2.19 0.35
C ARG A 25 -26.77 1.06 1.26
N SER A 26 -27.41 -0.12 1.25
CA SER A 26 -26.95 -1.27 2.03
C SER A 26 -25.71 -1.93 1.42
N GLN A 27 -25.57 -1.94 0.09
CA GLN A 27 -24.35 -2.39 -0.60
C GLN A 27 -23.18 -1.41 -0.43
N ILE A 28 -23.43 -0.10 -0.47
CA ILE A 28 -22.42 0.92 -0.17
C ILE A 28 -22.03 0.84 1.31
N ALA A 29 -23.02 0.69 2.21
CA ALA A 29 -22.79 0.52 3.64
C ALA A 29 -22.00 -0.76 3.94
N SER A 30 -22.28 -1.87 3.26
CA SER A 30 -21.54 -3.13 3.41
C SER A 30 -20.12 -3.04 2.85
N HIS A 31 -19.90 -2.36 1.72
CA HIS A 31 -18.55 -2.06 1.23
C HIS A 31 -17.78 -1.14 2.21
N SER A 32 -18.44 -0.14 2.80
CA SER A 32 -17.82 0.73 3.80
C SER A 32 -17.66 0.08 5.18
N LEU A 33 -18.46 -0.94 5.53
CA LEU A 33 -18.31 -1.69 6.78
C LEU A 33 -17.29 -2.82 6.65
N ILE A 34 -17.09 -3.37 5.45
CA ILE A 34 -16.00 -4.28 5.12
C ILE A 34 -14.66 -3.54 5.12
N SER A 35 -14.62 -2.27 4.70
CA SER A 35 -13.41 -1.44 4.85
C SER A 35 -13.15 -1.02 6.30
N VAL A 36 -14.18 -0.99 7.17
CA VAL A 36 -14.04 -0.70 8.62
C VAL A 36 -13.58 -1.94 9.42
N LEU A 37 -13.66 -3.15 8.85
CA LEU A 37 -13.10 -4.39 9.41
C LEU A 37 -11.84 -4.87 8.64
N GLY A 38 -11.38 -4.08 7.68
CA GLY A 38 -10.22 -4.38 6.85
C GLY A 38 -8.93 -4.11 7.61
N MET A 39 -8.17 -5.17 7.87
CA MET A 39 -6.78 -5.05 8.28
C MET A 39 -6.03 -4.37 7.13
N ALA A 40 -5.18 -3.37 7.42
CA ALA A 40 -4.27 -2.74 6.46
C ALA A 40 -3.60 -3.79 5.55
N ALA A 41 -4.15 -3.98 4.35
CA ALA A 41 -3.63 -4.94 3.42
C ALA A 41 -2.39 -4.35 2.75
N ILE A 42 -1.21 -4.78 3.21
CA ILE A 42 0.03 -4.57 2.48
C ILE A 42 -0.03 -5.41 1.21
N TYR A 43 0.11 -4.75 0.05
CA TYR A 43 0.13 -5.40 -1.26
C TYR A 43 1.54 -5.79 -1.65
N SER A 44 2.51 -4.88 -1.52
CA SER A 44 3.90 -5.17 -1.89
C SER A 44 4.89 -4.26 -1.16
N LEU A 45 6.13 -4.74 -1.04
CA LEU A 45 7.24 -4.02 -0.42
C LEU A 45 8.43 -3.99 -1.38
N TYR A 46 9.08 -2.83 -1.42
CA TYR A 46 10.22 -2.55 -2.29
C TYR A 46 11.37 -1.96 -1.48
N ILE A 47 12.59 -2.34 -1.85
CA ILE A 47 13.82 -1.68 -1.40
C ILE A 47 14.62 -1.28 -2.63
N ILE A 48 14.91 0.01 -2.74
CA ILE A 48 15.70 0.61 -3.82
C ILE A 48 17.00 1.14 -3.24
N ASN A 49 18.11 0.85 -3.90
CA ASN A 49 19.40 1.44 -3.55
C ASN A 49 19.45 2.96 -3.86
N LYS A 50 20.54 3.61 -3.46
CA LYS A 50 20.76 5.04 -3.69
C LYS A 50 20.79 5.43 -5.18
N SER A 51 21.11 4.48 -6.06
CA SER A 51 21.26 4.67 -7.51
C SER A 51 19.94 4.46 -8.27
N GLY A 52 18.84 4.13 -7.58
CA GLY A 52 17.55 3.86 -8.20
C GLY A 52 17.32 2.42 -8.64
N GLY A 53 18.26 1.52 -8.37
CA GLY A 53 18.14 0.09 -8.66
C GLY A 53 17.31 -0.65 -7.61
N LEU A 54 16.37 -1.47 -8.07
CA LEU A 54 15.60 -2.37 -7.22
C LEU A 54 16.51 -3.48 -6.67
N ILE A 55 16.68 -3.52 -5.36
CA ILE A 55 17.47 -4.55 -4.68
C ILE A 55 16.62 -5.57 -3.94
N TYR A 56 15.34 -5.27 -3.69
CA TYR A 56 14.41 -6.23 -3.11
C TYR A 56 12.96 -5.91 -3.50
N TYR A 57 12.20 -6.96 -3.80
CA TYR A 57 10.77 -6.87 -4.09
C TYR A 57 10.06 -8.08 -3.47
N LYS A 58 9.01 -7.80 -2.71
CA LYS A 58 8.13 -8.82 -2.15
C LYS A 58 6.68 -8.47 -2.41
N ASP A 59 5.99 -9.43 -3.01
CA ASP A 59 4.55 -9.37 -3.22
C ASP A 59 3.84 -10.13 -2.09
N TYR A 60 2.83 -9.48 -1.50
CA TYR A 60 1.95 -10.00 -0.44
C TYR A 60 0.48 -10.05 -0.89
N GLY A 61 0.16 -9.50 -2.06
CA GLY A 61 -1.19 -9.41 -2.61
C GLY A 61 -1.61 -10.67 -3.37
N SER A 62 -2.92 -10.89 -3.48
CA SER A 62 -3.51 -11.94 -4.32
C SER A 62 -3.84 -11.47 -5.74
N ALA A 63 -3.85 -10.14 -5.96
CA ALA A 63 -4.25 -9.52 -7.20
C ALA A 63 -3.05 -9.36 -8.15
N GLY A 64 -2.73 -10.43 -8.88
CA GLY A 64 -1.85 -10.38 -10.06
C GLY A 64 -0.41 -9.98 -9.75
N ARG A 65 0.45 -10.98 -9.55
CA ARG A 65 1.88 -10.79 -9.37
C ARG A 65 2.47 -9.97 -10.53
N MET A 66 2.98 -8.77 -10.22
CA MET A 66 3.73 -7.97 -11.17
C MET A 66 4.96 -8.77 -11.65
N ASP A 67 5.23 -8.73 -12.95
CA ASP A 67 6.43 -9.36 -13.47
C ASP A 67 7.71 -8.64 -12.98
N THR A 68 8.85 -9.31 -13.12
CA THR A 68 10.12 -8.75 -12.64
C THR A 68 10.49 -7.44 -13.35
N ASN A 69 10.15 -7.28 -14.63
CA ASN A 69 10.49 -6.07 -15.38
C ASN A 69 9.62 -4.90 -14.95
N ASP A 70 8.34 -5.15 -14.65
CA ASP A 70 7.42 -4.13 -14.17
C ASP A 70 7.84 -3.64 -12.78
N SER A 71 8.23 -4.54 -11.87
CA SER A 71 8.73 -4.12 -10.55
C SER A 71 10.00 -3.27 -10.66
N LEU A 72 10.91 -3.61 -11.59
CA LEU A 72 12.09 -2.79 -11.91
C LEU A 72 11.72 -1.40 -12.45
N ARG A 73 10.73 -1.32 -13.35
CA ARG A 73 10.23 -0.05 -13.89
C ARG A 73 9.61 0.81 -12.79
N VAL A 74 8.73 0.23 -11.97
CA VAL A 74 8.08 0.94 -10.86
C VAL A 74 9.11 1.48 -9.87
N ALA A 75 10.12 0.69 -9.53
CA ALA A 75 11.22 1.15 -8.68
C ALA A 75 11.96 2.36 -9.28
N SER A 76 12.31 2.29 -10.56
CA SER A 76 13.03 3.36 -11.26
C SER A 76 12.19 4.64 -11.37
N LEU A 77 10.88 4.48 -11.61
CA LEU A 77 9.92 5.58 -11.65
C LEU A 77 9.78 6.24 -10.27
N TRP A 78 9.62 5.43 -9.22
CA TRP A 78 9.55 5.93 -7.84
C TRP A 78 10.81 6.73 -7.48
N HIS A 79 11.99 6.20 -7.79
CA HIS A 79 13.24 6.88 -7.52
C HIS A 79 13.33 8.26 -8.19
N SER A 80 12.95 8.33 -9.47
CA SER A 80 12.94 9.58 -10.25
C SER A 80 11.93 10.57 -9.70
N MET A 81 10.71 10.11 -9.41
CA MET A 81 9.63 10.92 -8.86
C MET A 81 10.00 11.51 -7.49
N HIS A 82 10.61 10.69 -6.62
CA HIS A 82 11.10 11.10 -5.30
C HIS A 82 12.17 12.20 -5.40
N ALA A 83 13.10 12.09 -6.35
CA ALA A 83 14.14 13.09 -6.56
C ALA A 83 13.57 14.40 -7.14
N ILE A 84 12.61 14.32 -8.06
CA ILE A 84 11.93 15.48 -8.63
C ILE A 84 11.16 16.24 -7.55
N SER A 85 10.47 15.54 -6.63
CA SER A 85 9.69 16.21 -5.59
C SER A 85 10.56 17.07 -4.66
N GLN A 86 11.80 16.65 -4.39
CA GLN A 86 12.76 17.44 -3.61
C GLN A 86 13.09 18.77 -4.30
N GLN A 87 13.19 18.78 -5.63
CA GLN A 87 13.48 20.00 -6.41
C GLN A 87 12.27 20.92 -6.54
N LEU A 88 11.07 20.35 -6.55
CA LEU A 88 9.83 21.10 -6.65
C LEU A 88 9.32 21.61 -5.30
N SER A 89 9.92 21.16 -4.19
CA SER A 89 9.44 21.53 -2.86
C SER A 89 9.62 23.04 -2.62
N PRO A 90 8.57 23.76 -2.21
CA PRO A 90 8.68 25.17 -1.85
C PRO A 90 9.38 25.37 -0.50
N VAL A 91 9.61 24.29 0.25
CA VAL A 91 10.24 24.31 1.58
C VAL A 91 11.64 23.74 1.50
N SER A 92 12.61 24.52 1.99
CA SER A 92 14.00 24.07 2.11
C SER A 92 14.13 22.90 3.09
N GLY A 93 14.91 21.88 2.72
CA GLY A 93 15.16 20.72 3.59
C GLY A 93 14.17 19.56 3.42
N CYS A 94 13.37 19.56 2.36
CA CYS A 94 12.49 18.44 2.05
C CYS A 94 13.28 17.18 1.65
N SER A 95 12.93 16.06 2.27
CA SER A 95 13.52 14.72 2.10
C SER A 95 12.95 13.94 0.90
N GLY A 96 11.93 14.46 0.22
CA GLY A 96 11.26 13.83 -0.93
C GLY A 96 9.84 13.37 -0.58
N ILE A 97 9.35 12.33 -1.24
CA ILE A 97 7.98 11.83 -1.05
C ILE A 97 7.96 10.79 0.08
N GLU A 98 7.19 11.06 1.13
CA GLU A 98 7.00 10.13 2.26
C GLU A 98 5.66 9.38 2.16
N LEU A 99 4.66 9.99 1.51
CA LEU A 99 3.34 9.42 1.29
C LEU A 99 2.80 9.87 -0.07
N LEU A 100 2.35 8.92 -0.87
CA LEU A 100 1.53 9.13 -2.06
C LEU A 100 0.20 8.41 -1.85
N GLN A 101 -0.91 9.15 -1.90
CA GLN A 101 -2.25 8.60 -1.73
C GLN A 101 -2.96 8.54 -3.07
N ALA A 102 -3.66 7.44 -3.32
CA ALA A 102 -4.50 7.24 -4.50
C ALA A 102 -5.82 6.58 -4.10
N ASP A 103 -6.76 6.53 -5.04
CA ASP A 103 -8.11 6.01 -4.78
C ASP A 103 -8.13 4.52 -4.39
N THR A 104 -7.13 3.76 -4.86
CA THR A 104 -7.07 2.29 -4.73
C THR A 104 -5.89 1.78 -3.91
N PHE A 105 -4.88 2.60 -3.69
CA PHE A 105 -3.72 2.26 -2.86
C PHE A 105 -3.09 3.51 -2.28
N ASP A 106 -2.43 3.34 -1.14
CA ASP A 106 -1.46 4.30 -0.62
C ASP A 106 -0.05 3.73 -0.76
N LEU A 107 0.93 4.61 -0.96
CA LEU A 107 2.34 4.28 -1.00
C LEU A 107 3.07 5.09 0.06
N HIS A 108 3.60 4.39 1.06
CA HIS A 108 4.42 4.99 2.11
C HIS A 108 5.89 4.72 1.85
N CYS A 109 6.74 5.72 2.04
CA CYS A 109 8.17 5.64 1.77
C CYS A 109 9.00 6.19 2.93
N PHE A 110 10.05 5.45 3.26
CA PHE A 110 11.11 5.82 4.18
C PHE A 110 12.45 5.82 3.43
N GLN A 111 13.19 6.92 3.52
CA GLN A 111 14.54 7.02 2.98
C GLN A 111 15.55 7.04 4.14
N SER A 112 16.55 6.15 4.10
CA SER A 112 17.67 6.19 5.04
C SER A 112 18.63 7.33 4.71
N LEU A 113 19.46 7.71 5.69
CA LEU A 113 20.55 8.69 5.50
C LEU A 113 21.58 8.25 4.44
N THR A 114 21.69 6.94 4.18
CA THR A 114 22.56 6.38 3.14
C THR A 114 21.94 6.45 1.73
N GLY A 115 20.69 6.90 1.59
CA GLY A 115 19.99 7.08 0.32
C GLY A 115 19.15 5.88 -0.14
N THR A 116 19.19 4.77 0.60
CA THR A 116 18.34 3.59 0.36
C THR A 116 16.89 3.92 0.69
N LYS A 117 15.96 3.56 -0.20
CA LYS A 117 14.54 3.84 -0.05
C LYS A 117 13.78 2.54 0.19
N PHE A 118 12.92 2.56 1.19
CA PHE A 118 12.04 1.47 1.58
C PHE A 118 10.64 1.99 1.37
N PHE A 119 9.84 1.35 0.52
CA PHE A 119 8.47 1.75 0.35
C PHE A 119 7.54 0.56 0.26
N VAL A 120 6.31 0.80 0.70
CA VAL A 120 5.24 -0.20 0.75
C VAL A 120 4.04 0.34 -0.02
N VAL A 121 3.41 -0.53 -0.79
CA VAL A 121 2.12 -0.28 -1.42
C VAL A 121 1.08 -1.02 -0.59
N CYS A 122 0.06 -0.31 -0.12
CA CYS A 122 -0.96 -0.84 0.77
C CYS A 122 -2.34 -0.28 0.44
N GLU A 123 -3.36 -0.77 1.12
CA GLU A 123 -4.70 -0.20 1.01
C GLU A 123 -4.76 1.28 1.42
N PRO A 124 -5.70 2.07 0.84
CA PRO A 124 -5.88 3.46 1.21
C PRO A 124 -6.20 3.64 2.69
N GLY A 125 -5.56 4.62 3.33
CA GLY A 125 -5.80 4.96 4.75
C GLY A 125 -5.03 4.11 5.75
N ALA A 126 -4.13 3.22 5.30
CA ALA A 126 -3.27 2.44 6.18
C ALA A 126 -2.47 3.34 7.13
N GLN A 127 -2.43 2.97 8.41
CA GLN A 127 -1.71 3.70 9.47
C GLN A 127 -0.45 2.95 9.88
N HIS A 128 0.48 3.63 10.55
CA HIS A 128 1.71 3.05 11.15
C HIS A 128 2.73 2.45 10.17
N MET A 129 2.55 2.63 8.85
CA MET A 129 3.50 2.15 7.84
C MET A 129 4.91 2.73 8.01
N GLU A 130 5.05 3.94 8.54
CA GLU A 130 6.36 4.55 8.83
C GLU A 130 7.15 3.72 9.86
N ASN A 131 6.50 3.26 10.93
CA ASN A 131 7.13 2.43 11.97
C ASN A 131 7.52 1.06 11.41
N LEU A 132 6.66 0.48 10.59
CA LEU A 132 6.97 -0.76 9.87
C LEU A 132 8.21 -0.58 9.00
N LEU A 133 8.27 0.47 8.17
CA LEU A 133 9.40 0.72 7.28
C LEU A 133 10.72 0.96 8.03
N LYS A 134 10.68 1.65 9.19
CA LYS A 134 11.84 1.78 10.08
C LYS A 134 12.29 0.43 10.63
N PHE A 135 11.35 -0.43 11.03
CA PHE A 135 11.65 -1.79 11.46
C PHE A 135 12.23 -2.65 10.32
N VAL A 136 11.72 -2.50 9.10
CA VAL A 136 12.30 -3.17 7.92
C VAL A 136 13.72 -2.69 7.66
N TYR A 137 14.01 -1.40 7.88
CA TYR A 137 15.38 -0.89 7.81
C TYR A 137 16.28 -1.55 8.87
N GLU A 138 15.82 -1.71 10.11
CA GLU A 138 16.57 -2.46 11.15
C GLU A 138 16.89 -3.89 10.69
N LEU A 139 15.89 -4.64 10.20
CA LEU A 139 16.08 -5.99 9.65
C LEU A 139 17.08 -6.00 8.49
N TYR A 140 17.02 -5.00 7.60
CA TYR A 140 17.96 -4.86 6.50
C TYR A 140 19.39 -4.66 7.03
N THR A 141 19.58 -3.80 8.03
CA THR A 141 20.91 -3.60 8.63
C THR A 141 21.43 -4.84 9.36
N ASP A 142 20.56 -5.60 10.02
CA ASP A 142 20.95 -6.76 10.82
C ASP A 142 21.24 -8.02 10.00
N TYR A 143 20.43 -8.29 8.97
CA TYR A 143 20.54 -9.52 8.21
C TYR A 143 21.27 -9.34 6.88
N VAL A 144 21.13 -8.18 6.24
CA VAL A 144 21.69 -7.95 4.91
C VAL A 144 23.05 -7.29 5.00
N LEU A 145 23.18 -6.16 5.70
CA LEU A 145 24.46 -5.43 5.77
C LEU A 145 25.53 -6.15 6.61
N LYS A 146 25.13 -6.98 7.57
CA LYS A 146 26.06 -7.81 8.35
C LYS A 146 26.43 -9.14 7.67
N ASN A 147 25.80 -9.47 6.54
CA ASN A 147 26.12 -10.69 5.81
C ASN A 147 27.42 -10.47 5.00
N PRO A 148 28.51 -11.20 5.29
CA PRO A 148 29.79 -11.02 4.59
C PRO A 148 29.74 -11.41 3.11
N PHE A 149 28.71 -12.13 2.67
CA PHE A 149 28.51 -12.52 1.28
C PHE A 149 27.57 -11.57 0.52
N TYR A 150 27.07 -10.52 1.16
CA TYR A 150 26.23 -9.54 0.50
C TYR A 150 27.09 -8.46 -0.18
N GLU A 151 26.90 -8.31 -1.48
CA GLU A 151 27.47 -7.20 -2.25
C GLU A 151 26.47 -6.04 -2.28
N MET A 152 26.95 -4.84 -1.92
CA MET A 152 26.14 -3.63 -1.94
C MET A 152 25.58 -3.38 -3.34
N GLU A 153 24.38 -2.81 -3.40
CA GLU A 153 23.66 -2.49 -4.64
C GLU A 153 23.17 -3.70 -5.44
N MET A 154 23.49 -4.94 -5.02
CA MET A 154 22.99 -6.17 -5.64
C MET A 154 21.67 -6.63 -5.01
N PRO A 155 20.88 -7.45 -5.75
CA PRO A 155 19.64 -8.02 -5.22
C PRO A 155 19.87 -8.82 -3.93
N ILE A 156 19.03 -8.56 -2.93
CA ILE A 156 19.09 -9.21 -1.63
C ILE A 156 18.60 -10.65 -1.77
N ARG A 157 19.49 -11.61 -1.48
CA ARG A 157 19.19 -13.05 -1.44
C ARG A 157 19.54 -13.59 -0.05
N CYS A 158 18.74 -13.23 0.94
CA CYS A 158 18.95 -13.60 2.33
C CYS A 158 17.66 -14.20 2.91
N GLU A 159 17.64 -15.52 3.08
CA GLU A 159 16.46 -16.23 3.58
C GLU A 159 16.05 -15.78 4.98
N LEU A 160 17.03 -15.51 5.85
CA LEU A 160 16.77 -15.05 7.21
C LEU A 160 16.11 -13.67 7.22
N PHE A 161 16.49 -12.78 6.31
CA PHE A 161 15.81 -11.51 6.09
C PHE A 161 14.36 -11.73 5.63
N ASP A 162 14.13 -12.60 4.64
CA ASP A 162 12.80 -12.91 4.12
C ASP A 162 11.85 -13.45 5.18
N ILE A 163 12.32 -14.37 6.03
CA ILE A 163 11.54 -14.98 7.11
C ILE A 163 11.13 -13.91 8.13
N ASN A 164 12.09 -13.13 8.64
CA ASN A 164 11.80 -12.11 9.65
C ASN A 164 10.94 -10.97 9.09
N LEU A 165 11.14 -10.57 7.83
CA LEU A 165 10.30 -9.58 7.16
C LEU A 165 8.86 -10.06 7.01
N THR A 166 8.66 -11.32 6.61
CA THR A 166 7.32 -11.91 6.50
C THR A 166 6.63 -11.95 7.86
N GLN A 167 7.35 -12.30 8.92
CA GLN A 167 6.82 -12.26 10.29
C GLN A 167 6.48 -10.84 10.74
N ALA A 168 7.30 -9.85 10.40
CA ALA A 168 7.05 -8.45 10.71
C ALA A 168 5.74 -7.95 10.09
N VAL A 169 5.55 -8.20 8.80
CA VAL A 169 4.34 -7.85 8.06
C VAL A 169 3.11 -8.58 8.60
N GLN A 170 3.25 -9.85 8.99
CA GLN A 170 2.17 -10.62 9.63
C GLN A 170 1.83 -10.12 11.04
N LYS A 171 2.82 -9.71 11.82
CA LYS A 171 2.59 -9.18 13.17
C LYS A 171 1.90 -7.82 13.11
N ASP A 172 2.27 -6.98 12.15
CA ASP A 172 1.61 -5.70 11.90
C ASP A 172 0.13 -5.92 11.52
N ARG A 173 -0.16 -6.95 10.71
CA ARG A 173 -1.53 -7.43 10.50
C ARG A 173 -2.23 -7.74 11.85
N VAL A 174 -1.66 -8.58 12.70
CA VAL A 174 -2.34 -9.07 13.93
C VAL A 174 -2.47 -7.99 15.02
N ALA A 175 -1.54 -7.03 15.12
CA ALA A 175 -1.56 -5.98 16.14
C ALA A 175 -2.83 -5.09 16.10
N PHE A 176 -3.54 -5.08 14.97
CA PHE A 176 -4.80 -4.35 14.78
C PHE A 176 -6.07 -5.12 15.17
N LEU A 177 -5.99 -6.43 15.46
CA LEU A 177 -7.15 -7.21 15.92
C LEU A 177 -7.34 -7.16 17.46
N GLY A 178 -6.37 -6.59 18.17
CA GLY A 178 -6.27 -6.68 19.64
C GLY A 178 -6.41 -5.37 20.40
N ARG A 179 -6.83 -4.26 19.76
CA ARG A 179 -7.10 -2.98 20.43
C ARG A 179 -8.44 -2.41 20.01
#